data_AF-T0YJJ6-F1
#
_entry.id   AF-T0YJJ6-F1
#
_cell.length_a   1.000
_cell.length_b   1.000
_cell.length_c   1.000
_cell.angle_alpha   90.00
_cell.angle_beta   90.00
_cell.angle_gamma   90.00
#
_symmetry.space_group_name_H-M   'P 1'
#
loop_
_entity.id
_entity.type
_entity.pdbx_description
1 polymer ?
#
loop_
_entity_poly.entity_id
_entity_poly.type
_entity_poly.pdbx_seq_one_letter_code
_entity_poly.pdbx_strand_id
1 'polypeptide(L)'
;TGFDRAREPVNVFNLGTTDRIAVRTIAEKVVAAHGGRARIDFTGGPRGWVGDIPQQLLAIDRIRRLGWAPSTDSAGAIDRTIAEMQRESAAP
;
A
#
# COMPACT_ATOMS: atom_id res chain seq x y z
N THR A 1 -10.96 -18.28 11.96
CA THR A 1 -10.10 -17.17 11.47
C THR A 1 -8.66 -17.67 11.33
N GLY A 2 -7.71 -16.86 10.84
CA GLY A 2 -6.29 -17.26 10.80
C GLY A 2 -5.70 -17.57 12.18
N PHE A 3 -6.26 -16.96 13.24
CA PHE A 3 -5.94 -17.24 14.64
C PHE A 3 -6.24 -18.68 15.03
N ASP A 4 -7.43 -19.20 14.69
CA ASP A 4 -7.86 -20.56 15.07
C ASP A 4 -7.06 -21.68 14.37
N ARG A 5 -6.29 -21.34 13.33
CA ARG A 5 -5.54 -22.30 12.50
C ARG A 5 -4.03 -22.25 12.74
N ALA A 6 -3.56 -21.32 13.56
CA ALA A 6 -2.17 -21.16 13.91
C ALA A 6 -1.77 -22.20 15.00
N ARG A 7 -0.53 -22.72 14.95
CA ARG A 7 -0.13 -23.91 15.74
C ARG A 7 0.99 -23.66 16.75
N GLU A 8 1.73 -22.56 16.59
CA GLU A 8 2.86 -22.26 17.47
C GLU A 8 2.41 -21.43 18.69
N PRO A 9 3.14 -21.47 19.81
CA PRO A 9 2.92 -20.55 20.94
C PRO A 9 3.03 -19.08 20.54
N VAL A 10 3.88 -18.78 19.55
CA VAL A 10 4.01 -17.45 18.93
C VAL A 10 3.95 -17.61 17.41
N ASN A 11 3.07 -16.86 16.76
CA ASN A 11 2.92 -16.90 15.31
C ASN A 11 3.17 -15.52 14.71
N VAL A 12 4.17 -15.42 13.84
CA VAL A 12 4.54 -14.18 13.14
C VAL A 12 4.17 -14.31 11.67
N PHE A 13 3.37 -13.36 11.18
CA PHE A 13 2.92 -13.32 9.80
C PHE A 13 3.11 -11.93 9.22
N ASN A 14 3.53 -11.87 7.96
CA ASN A 14 3.42 -10.66 7.17
C ASN A 14 1.96 -10.47 6.73
N LEU A 15 1.46 -9.24 6.84
CA LEU A 15 0.20 -8.81 6.24
C LEU A 15 0.52 -7.74 5.20
N GLY A 16 -0.06 -7.87 4.02
CA GLY A 16 0.17 -6.95 2.92
C GLY A 16 -0.63 -7.33 1.68
N THR A 17 -0.45 -6.54 0.63
CA THR A 17 -0.99 -6.79 -0.71
C THR A 17 -0.20 -7.89 -1.42
N THR A 18 -0.78 -8.46 -2.47
CA THR A 18 -0.09 -9.44 -3.34
C THR A 18 0.84 -8.79 -4.36
N ASP A 19 0.78 -7.47 -4.48
CA ASP A 19 1.51 -6.66 -5.45
C ASP A 19 2.15 -5.45 -4.76
N ARG A 20 2.85 -4.62 -5.55
CA ARG A 20 3.41 -3.34 -5.14
C ARG A 20 3.10 -2.29 -6.19
N ILE A 21 3.05 -1.03 -5.78
CA ILE A 21 2.85 0.10 -6.66
C ILE A 21 4.08 1.02 -6.65
N ALA A 22 4.41 1.60 -7.80
CA ALA A 22 5.52 2.54 -7.91
C ALA A 22 5.13 3.91 -7.33
N VAL A 23 6.09 4.59 -6.69
CA VAL A 23 5.90 5.95 -6.14
C VAL A 23 5.41 6.93 -7.21
N ARG A 24 5.92 6.83 -8.44
CA ARG A 24 5.43 7.59 -9.59
C ARG A 24 3.93 7.42 -9.80
N THR A 25 3.45 6.19 -9.81
CA THR A 25 2.03 5.88 -10.03
C THR A 25 1.15 6.39 -8.88
N ILE A 26 1.64 6.36 -7.64
CA ILE A 26 0.95 6.98 -6.51
C ILE A 26 0.81 8.50 -6.76
N ALA A 27 1.91 9.18 -7.10
CA ALA A 27 1.89 10.62 -7.37
C ALA A 27 0.94 10.96 -8.53
N GLU A 28 0.97 10.21 -9.63
CA GLU A 28 0.08 10.39 -10.78
C GLU A 28 -1.40 10.23 -10.40
N LYS A 29 -1.74 9.21 -9.59
CA LYS A 29 -3.11 9.01 -9.08
C LYS A 29 -3.58 10.18 -8.22
N VAL A 30 -2.74 10.66 -7.31
CA VAL A 30 -3.06 11.82 -6.46
C VAL A 30 -3.27 13.06 -7.32
N VAL A 31 -2.38 13.35 -8.28
CA VAL A 31 -2.50 14.49 -9.18
C VAL A 31 -3.79 14.41 -10.00
N ALA A 32 -4.09 13.24 -10.58
CA ALA A 32 -5.32 13.03 -11.35
C ALA A 32 -6.57 13.29 -10.51
N ALA A 33 -6.60 12.79 -9.27
CA ALA A 33 -7.74 12.97 -8.37
C ALA A 33 -7.97 14.42 -7.93
N HIS A 34 -6.95 15.28 -8.03
CA HIS A 34 -7.01 16.71 -7.64
C HIS A 34 -7.00 17.64 -8.85
N GLY A 35 -7.57 17.20 -9.98
CA GLY A 35 -7.77 18.04 -11.16
C GLY A 35 -6.58 18.11 -12.11
N GLY A 36 -5.52 17.32 -11.89
CA GLY A 36 -4.49 17.02 -12.90
C GLY A 36 -3.50 18.13 -13.22
N ARG A 37 -3.52 19.25 -12.48
CA ARG A 37 -2.71 20.45 -12.82
C ARG A 37 -1.35 20.52 -12.12
N ALA A 38 -1.13 19.70 -11.11
CA ALA A 38 0.12 19.69 -10.38
C ALA A 38 1.25 19.02 -11.19
N ARG A 39 2.45 19.60 -11.14
CA ARG A 39 3.66 19.05 -11.74
C ARG A 39 4.33 18.08 -10.75
N ILE A 40 4.77 16.92 -11.25
CA ILE A 40 5.54 15.95 -10.47
C ILE A 40 7.03 16.13 -10.77
N ASP A 41 7.81 16.45 -9.74
CA ASP A 41 9.26 16.59 -9.82
C ASP A 41 9.97 15.53 -8.99
N PHE A 42 10.85 14.78 -9.63
CA PHE A 42 11.69 13.80 -8.96
C PHE A 42 13.09 14.39 -8.77
N THR A 43 13.60 14.35 -7.54
CA THR A 43 14.97 14.77 -7.21
C THR A 43 16.04 13.83 -7.77
N GLY A 44 15.64 12.65 -8.24
CA GLY A 44 16.52 11.61 -8.75
C GLY A 44 17.03 10.65 -7.67
N GLY A 45 17.76 9.62 -8.10
CA GLY A 45 18.30 8.59 -7.21
C GLY A 45 17.37 7.38 -6.98
N PRO A 46 17.90 6.31 -6.37
CA PRO A 46 17.15 5.07 -6.15
C PRO A 46 16.30 5.07 -4.86
N ARG A 47 16.40 6.11 -4.01
CA ARG A 47 15.83 6.17 -2.65
C ARG A 47 15.43 7.61 -2.30
N GLY A 48 14.44 7.77 -1.43
CA GLY A 48 14.02 9.07 -0.91
C GLY A 48 14.96 9.64 0.16
N TRP A 49 15.53 8.78 1.01
CA TRP A 49 16.43 9.15 2.10
C TRP A 49 17.34 7.98 2.52
N VAL A 50 18.32 8.24 3.39
CA VAL A 50 19.21 7.21 3.93
C VAL A 50 18.39 6.22 4.78
N GLY A 51 18.43 4.93 4.42
CA GLY A 51 17.67 3.87 5.08
C GLY A 51 16.36 3.50 4.37
N ASP A 52 15.96 4.24 3.34
CA ASP A 52 14.79 3.89 2.52
C ASP A 52 15.01 2.59 1.71
N ILE A 53 13.96 1.78 1.60
CA ILE A 53 13.97 0.52 0.86
C ILE A 53 13.33 0.80 -0.51
N PRO A 54 14.10 0.81 -1.63
CA PRO A 54 13.60 1.18 -2.95
C PRO A 54 12.41 0.35 -3.44
N GLN A 55 12.35 -0.89 -2.96
CA GLN A 55 11.41 -1.90 -3.39
C GLN A 55 11.05 -2.80 -2.22
N GLN A 56 9.81 -2.69 -1.76
CA GLN A 56 9.27 -3.54 -0.71
C GLN A 56 8.09 -4.35 -1.24
N LEU A 57 8.11 -5.66 -0.97
CA LEU A 57 6.95 -6.55 -1.11
C LEU A 57 7.12 -7.68 -0.09
N LEU A 58 6.16 -7.83 0.81
CA LEU A 58 6.22 -8.87 1.84
C LEU A 58 5.67 -10.18 1.30
N ALA A 59 6.36 -11.29 1.58
CA ALA A 59 5.80 -12.62 1.32
C ALA A 59 4.67 -12.92 2.30
N ILE A 60 3.45 -13.09 1.80
CA ILE A 60 2.22 -13.32 2.61
C ILE A 60 1.69 -14.77 2.51
N ASP A 61 2.41 -15.68 1.87
CA ASP A 61 1.92 -17.05 1.64
C ASP A 61 1.59 -17.79 2.94
N ARG A 62 2.32 -17.50 4.02
CA ARG A 62 2.09 -18.12 5.34
C ARG A 62 0.69 -17.83 5.88
N ILE A 63 0.22 -16.59 5.76
CA ILE A 63 -1.10 -16.19 6.26
C ILE A 63 -2.21 -16.54 5.26
N ARG A 64 -1.89 -16.55 3.96
CA ARG A 64 -2.80 -17.04 2.91
C ARG A 64 -3.18 -18.50 3.07
N ARG A 65 -2.23 -19.35 3.46
CA ARG A 65 -2.51 -20.77 3.79
C ARG A 65 -3.49 -20.94 4.96
N LEU A 66 -3.65 -19.93 5.81
CA LEU A 66 -4.63 -19.95 6.91
C LEU A 66 -6.00 -19.39 6.50
N GLY A 67 -6.15 -18.97 5.24
CA GLY A 67 -7.42 -18.50 4.67
C GLY A 67 -7.63 -16.99 4.74
N TRP A 68 -6.62 -16.22 5.11
CA TRP A 68 -6.67 -14.76 5.02
C TRP A 68 -6.16 -14.29 3.65
N ALA A 69 -6.80 -13.28 3.07
CA ALA A 69 -6.33 -12.64 1.84
C ALA A 69 -6.65 -11.13 1.89
N PRO A 70 -5.83 -10.28 1.27
CA PRO A 70 -6.17 -8.87 1.11
C PRO A 70 -7.42 -8.73 0.24
N SER A 71 -8.29 -7.79 0.57
CA SER A 71 -9.51 -7.51 -0.19
C SER A 71 -9.31 -6.51 -1.34
N THR A 72 -8.14 -5.88 -1.41
CA THR A 72 -7.75 -4.91 -2.44
C THR A 72 -6.30 -5.13 -2.84
N ASP A 73 -5.96 -4.77 -4.07
CA ASP A 73 -4.57 -4.61 -4.50
C ASP A 73 -4.00 -3.24 -4.10
N SER A 74 -2.72 -3.01 -4.41
CA SER A 74 -2.02 -1.78 -4.06
C SER A 74 -2.64 -0.54 -4.71
N ALA A 75 -3.07 -0.65 -5.97
CA ALA A 75 -3.65 0.47 -6.71
C ALA A 75 -5.03 0.86 -6.16
N GLY A 76 -5.90 -0.11 -5.91
CA GLY A 76 -7.21 0.08 -5.32
C GLY A 76 -7.15 0.59 -3.87
N ALA A 77 -6.14 0.17 -3.10
CA ALA A 77 -5.90 0.72 -1.78
C ALA A 77 -5.58 2.22 -1.84
N ILE A 78 -4.70 2.63 -2.76
CA ILE A 78 -4.37 4.05 -2.97
C ILE A 78 -5.60 4.83 -3.44
N ASP A 79 -6.37 4.32 -4.40
CA ASP A 79 -7.58 5.00 -4.89
C ASP A 79 -8.62 5.19 -3.78
N ARG A 80 -8.80 4.17 -2.94
CA ARG A 80 -9.67 4.25 -1.76
C ARG A 80 -9.17 5.31 -0.77
N THR A 81 -7.88 5.32 -0.44
CA THR A 81 -7.29 6.29 0.47
C THR A 81 -7.43 7.72 -0.06
N ILE A 82 -7.18 7.96 -1.35
CA ILE A 82 -7.40 9.27 -1.97
C ILE A 82 -8.85 9.73 -1.76
N ALA A 83 -9.82 8.86 -2.03
CA ALA A 83 -11.23 9.19 -1.84
C ALA A 83 -11.60 9.45 -0.37
N GLU A 84 -11.01 8.70 0.58
CA GLU A 84 -11.17 8.92 2.02
C GLU A 84 -10.60 10.27 2.45
N MET A 85 -9.37 10.60 2.05
CA MET A 85 -8.73 11.87 2.38
C MET A 85 -9.47 13.08 1.81
N GLN A 86 -10.02 12.98 0.60
CA GLN A 86 -10.84 14.04 0.02
C GLN A 86 -12.14 14.27 0.81
N ARG A 87 -12.77 13.21 1.30
CA ARG A 87 -13.95 13.32 2.16
C ARG A 87 -13.61 13.97 3.50
N GLU A 88 -12.50 13.57 4.13
CA GLU A 88 -12.03 14.17 5.38
C GLU A 88 -11.69 15.65 5.21
N SER A 89 -11.04 16.02 4.10
CA SER A 89 -10.68 17.43 3.81
C SER A 89 -11.89 18.30 3.48
N ALA A 90 -13.01 17.70 3.07
CA ALA A 90 -14.27 18.39 2.80
C ALA A 90 -15.20 18.45 4.02
N ALA A 91 -14.84 17.80 5.14
CA ALA A 91 -15.58 17.90 6.38
C ALA A 91 -15.32 19.26 7.05
N PRO A 92 -16.38 19.92 7.58
CA PRO A 92 -16.26 21.24 8.21
C PRO A 92 -15.49 21.22 9.54
#